data_AF-A0A1V4TQI3-F1
#
_entry.id   AF-A0A1V4TQI3-F1
#
_cell.length_a   1.000
_cell.length_b   1.000
_cell.length_c   1.000
_cell.angle_alpha   90.00
_cell.angle_beta   90.00
_cell.angle_gamma   90.00
#
_symmetry.space_group_name_H-M   'P 1'
#
loop_
_entity.id
_entity.type
_entity.pdbx_description
1 polymer ?
#
loop_
_entity_poly.entity_id
_entity_poly.type
_entity_poly.pdbx_seq_one_letter_code
_entity_poly.pdbx_strand_id
1 'polypeptide(L)'
;MTDRLEEFKKIFFMPPGYVVMNSFSTHILRKMDASERKEAEHLLLEAGEQGTSDPRAVQGLAELRSGAAIPLLRRRLPRPEADDTGWVRFPGHIIDTAVALWQIDRDPAAFYYPSTVARRATDPFVLIDACVALRRFPFSETIDTVRPLMRHTEMLVRCHAVQTALFVTGLNTDECAIPDPAIRIMQDNPAVWEDVIAEVDEAIREIRLPSVSEEMLQHHGITGAGPGERFP
;
A
#
# COMPACT_ATOMS: atom_id res chain seq x y z
N MET A 1 -10.65 -25.31 23.90
CA MET A 1 -9.81 -24.73 22.85
C MET A 1 -10.74 -24.33 21.73
N THR A 2 -10.85 -23.04 21.42
CA THR A 2 -11.54 -22.60 20.20
C THR A 2 -10.67 -23.00 19.03
N ASP A 3 -11.25 -23.71 18.06
CA ASP A 3 -10.60 -24.03 16.79
C ASP A 3 -10.37 -22.71 16.03
N ARG A 4 -9.10 -22.32 15.85
CA ARG A 4 -8.73 -21.00 15.28
C ARG A 4 -9.13 -20.92 13.81
N LEU A 5 -9.12 -22.06 13.13
CA LEU A 5 -9.56 -22.16 11.75
C LEU A 5 -11.07 -21.93 11.63
N GLU A 6 -11.87 -22.45 12.56
CA GLU A 6 -13.32 -22.20 12.58
C GLU A 6 -13.63 -20.73 12.91
N GLU A 7 -12.86 -20.09 13.78
CA GLU A 7 -12.98 -18.65 14.03
C GLU A 7 -12.58 -17.81 12.80
N PHE A 8 -11.49 -18.18 12.10
CA PHE A 8 -11.13 -17.57 10.83
C PHE A 8 -12.22 -17.70 9.78
N LYS A 9 -12.77 -18.91 9.57
CA LYS A 9 -13.86 -19.16 8.62
C LYS A 9 -15.07 -18.27 8.93
N LYS A 10 -15.45 -18.16 10.20
CA LYS A 10 -16.55 -17.27 10.61
C LYS A 10 -16.29 -15.83 10.20
N ILE A 11 -15.12 -15.28 10.50
CA ILE A 11 -14.78 -13.88 10.17
C ILE A 11 -14.67 -13.68 8.65
N PHE A 12 -14.05 -14.63 7.95
CA PHE A 12 -13.81 -14.55 6.51
C PHE A 12 -15.10 -14.63 5.70
N PHE A 13 -16.05 -15.50 6.09
CA PHE A 13 -17.32 -15.67 5.39
C PHE A 13 -18.44 -14.76 5.90
N MET A 14 -18.18 -13.90 6.89
CA MET A 14 -19.16 -12.87 7.29
C MET A 14 -19.44 -11.91 6.13
N PRO A 15 -20.68 -11.41 5.97
CA PRO A 15 -20.96 -10.43 4.93
C PRO A 15 -20.13 -9.16 5.14
N PRO A 16 -19.63 -8.51 4.07
CA PRO A 16 -18.71 -7.37 4.18
C PRO A 16 -19.20 -6.24 5.10
N GLY A 17 -20.52 -5.98 5.14
CA GLY A 17 -21.12 -4.95 5.99
C GLY A 17 -21.06 -5.20 7.51
N TYR A 18 -20.65 -6.40 7.93
CA TYR A 18 -20.47 -6.75 9.35
C TYR A 18 -19.00 -6.69 9.80
N VAL A 19 -18.07 -6.52 8.86
CA VAL A 19 -16.66 -6.28 9.16
C VAL A 19 -16.52 -4.78 9.33
N VAL A 20 -16.58 -4.30 10.58
CA VAL A 20 -16.28 -2.90 10.89
C VAL A 20 -14.87 -2.60 10.38
N MET A 21 -14.70 -1.44 9.74
CA MET A 21 -13.45 -0.92 9.16
C MET A 21 -12.20 -1.51 9.87
N ASN A 22 -11.37 -2.24 9.11
CA ASN A 22 -10.07 -2.81 9.53
C ASN A 22 -10.04 -4.14 10.30
N SER A 23 -11.14 -4.91 10.39
CA SER A 23 -11.20 -6.10 11.26
C SER A 23 -11.15 -7.47 10.55
N PHE A 24 -10.52 -7.59 9.37
CA PHE A 24 -9.94 -8.91 9.05
C PHE A 24 -8.78 -9.13 10.01
N SER A 25 -9.05 -9.89 11.08
CA SER A 25 -8.09 -10.14 12.13
C SER A 25 -7.00 -11.08 11.65
N THR A 26 -6.05 -10.55 10.86
CA THR A 26 -4.81 -11.22 10.45
C THR A 26 -4.07 -11.84 11.63
N HIS A 27 -4.27 -11.31 12.84
CA HIS A 27 -3.71 -11.86 14.08
C HIS A 27 -4.11 -13.33 14.33
N ILE A 28 -5.26 -13.80 13.84
CA ILE A 28 -5.66 -15.20 14.01
C ILE A 28 -4.80 -16.12 13.15
N LEU A 29 -4.51 -15.71 11.92
CA LEU A 29 -3.64 -16.44 10.98
C LEU A 29 -2.22 -16.62 11.54
N ARG A 30 -1.72 -15.64 12.30
CA ARG A 30 -0.41 -15.72 12.98
C ARG A 30 -0.35 -16.76 14.10
N LYS A 31 -1.50 -17.11 14.69
CA LYS A 31 -1.60 -18.04 15.82
C LYS A 31 -1.94 -19.47 15.39
N MET A 32 -2.27 -19.66 14.12
CA MET A 32 -2.59 -20.97 13.56
C MET A 32 -1.36 -21.87 13.48
N ASP A 33 -1.56 -23.16 13.70
CA ASP A 33 -0.53 -24.17 13.43
C ASP A 33 -0.36 -24.42 11.92
N ALA A 34 0.58 -25.29 11.55
CA ALA A 34 0.89 -25.57 10.15
C ALA A 34 -0.29 -26.18 9.37
N SER A 35 -1.13 -27.00 10.01
CA SER A 35 -2.28 -27.62 9.37
C SER A 35 -3.40 -26.60 9.17
N GLU A 36 -3.72 -25.83 10.22
CA GLU A 36 -4.71 -24.74 10.17
C GLU A 36 -4.32 -23.70 9.10
N ARG A 37 -3.04 -23.31 9.02
CA ARG A 37 -2.53 -22.35 8.02
C ARG A 37 -2.67 -22.89 6.59
N LYS A 38 -2.40 -24.18 6.36
CA LYS A 38 -2.53 -24.79 5.03
C LYS A 38 -3.98 -24.82 4.56
N GLU A 39 -4.92 -25.10 5.46
CA GLU A 39 -6.35 -25.07 5.12
C GLU A 39 -6.83 -23.63 4.89
N ALA A 40 -6.41 -22.67 5.73
CA ALA A 40 -6.73 -21.26 5.53
C ALA A 40 -6.16 -20.73 4.19
N GLU A 41 -4.92 -21.07 3.84
CA GLU A 41 -4.30 -20.74 2.55
C GLU A 41 -5.14 -21.27 1.38
N HIS A 42 -5.57 -22.53 1.45
CA HIS A 42 -6.39 -23.13 0.41
C HIS A 42 -7.71 -22.38 0.19
N LEU A 43 -8.42 -22.04 1.27
CA LEU A 43 -9.68 -21.29 1.21
C LEU A 43 -9.47 -19.88 0.63
N LEU A 44 -8.39 -19.20 1.01
CA LEU A 44 -8.05 -17.87 0.51
C LEU A 44 -7.69 -17.89 -0.98
N LEU A 45 -6.94 -18.90 -1.43
CA LEU A 45 -6.60 -19.10 -2.84
C LEU A 45 -7.86 -19.40 -3.66
N GLU A 46 -8.73 -20.30 -3.19
CA GLU A 46 -9.99 -20.63 -3.85
C GLU A 46 -10.88 -19.39 -3.99
N ALA A 47 -11.07 -18.62 -2.91
CA ALA A 47 -11.81 -17.37 -2.95
C ALA A 47 -11.19 -16.38 -3.95
N GLY A 48 -9.86 -16.35 -4.03
CA GLY A 48 -9.10 -15.55 -4.97
C GLY A 48 -9.30 -15.95 -6.44
N GLU A 49 -9.42 -17.25 -6.72
CA GLU A 49 -9.63 -17.78 -8.08
C GLU A 49 -11.05 -17.59 -8.59
N GLN A 50 -12.05 -17.61 -7.69
CA GLN A 50 -13.45 -17.36 -8.02
C GLN A 50 -13.74 -15.90 -8.43
N GLY A 51 -12.70 -15.06 -8.58
CA GLY A 51 -12.83 -13.67 -9.00
C GLY A 51 -13.45 -12.77 -7.96
N THR A 52 -13.53 -13.21 -6.70
CA THR A 52 -14.03 -12.34 -5.62
C THR A 52 -13.08 -11.15 -5.48
N SER A 53 -13.63 -9.94 -5.58
CA SER A 53 -12.94 -8.70 -5.24
C SER A 53 -12.92 -8.50 -3.72
N ASP A 54 -12.79 -9.59 -2.95
CA ASP A 54 -12.77 -9.49 -1.49
C ASP A 54 -11.33 -9.15 -1.04
N PRO A 55 -11.10 -7.96 -0.45
CA PRO A 55 -9.77 -7.56 0.01
C PRO A 55 -9.25 -8.48 1.11
N ARG A 56 -10.13 -9.17 1.86
CA ARG A 56 -9.75 -10.10 2.93
C ARG A 56 -8.96 -11.29 2.40
N ALA A 57 -9.26 -11.75 1.18
CA ALA A 57 -8.52 -12.85 0.57
C ALA A 57 -7.07 -12.44 0.31
N VAL A 58 -6.87 -11.27 -0.28
CA VAL A 58 -5.53 -10.71 -0.58
C VAL A 58 -4.75 -10.46 0.70
N GLN A 59 -5.36 -9.81 1.70
CA GLN A 59 -4.71 -9.54 3.00
C GLN A 59 -4.37 -10.82 3.75
N GLY A 60 -5.24 -11.84 3.71
CA GLY A 60 -4.99 -13.14 4.30
C GLY A 60 -3.81 -13.87 3.65
N LEU A 61 -3.73 -13.86 2.32
CA LEU A 61 -2.60 -14.48 1.59
C LEU A 61 -1.28 -13.77 1.90
N ALA A 62 -1.31 -12.44 2.02
CA ALA A 62 -0.17 -11.64 2.41
C ALA A 62 0.32 -11.97 3.83
N GLU A 63 -0.60 -12.05 4.79
CA GLU A 63 -0.30 -12.42 6.17
C GLU A 63 0.24 -13.85 6.29
N LEU A 64 -0.28 -14.77 5.49
CA LEU A 64 0.25 -16.14 5.44
C LEU A 64 1.61 -16.23 4.72
N ARG A 65 2.02 -15.17 4.01
CA ARG A 65 3.16 -15.15 3.08
C ARG A 65 3.07 -16.27 2.06
N SER A 66 1.89 -16.46 1.49
CA SER A 66 1.61 -17.54 0.55
C SER A 66 2.35 -17.34 -0.78
N GLY A 67 3.44 -18.09 -0.99
CA GLY A 67 4.13 -18.10 -2.29
C GLY A 67 3.25 -18.61 -3.43
N ALA A 68 2.30 -19.49 -3.13
CA ALA A 68 1.32 -20.01 -4.09
C ALA A 68 0.38 -18.91 -4.63
N ALA A 69 0.21 -17.81 -3.89
CA ALA A 69 -0.62 -16.68 -4.31
C ALA A 69 0.02 -15.78 -5.38
N ILE A 70 1.35 -15.80 -5.53
CA ILE A 70 2.06 -14.84 -6.41
C ILE A 70 1.51 -14.84 -7.85
N PRO A 71 1.32 -16.00 -8.53
CA PRO A 71 0.79 -16.01 -9.89
C PRO A 71 -0.63 -15.44 -9.97
N LEU A 72 -1.45 -15.68 -8.95
CA LEU A 72 -2.82 -15.16 -8.86
C LEU A 72 -2.82 -13.64 -8.69
N LEU A 73 -2.02 -13.13 -7.75
CA LEU A 73 -1.93 -11.70 -7.45
C LEU A 73 -1.39 -10.90 -8.65
N ARG A 74 -0.38 -11.43 -9.34
CA ARG A 74 0.13 -10.80 -10.57
C ARG A 74 -0.92 -10.70 -11.69
N ARG A 75 -1.79 -11.71 -11.85
CA ARG A 75 -2.89 -11.67 -12.83
C ARG A 75 -3.98 -10.65 -12.48
N ARG A 76 -4.11 -10.26 -11.21
CA ARG A 76 -5.10 -9.29 -10.75
C ARG A 76 -4.67 -7.84 -10.94
N LEU A 77 -3.36 -7.61 -11.07
CA LEU A 77 -2.84 -6.28 -11.30
C LEU A 77 -3.03 -5.85 -12.76
N PRO A 78 -3.43 -4.60 -13.02
CA PRO A 78 -3.52 -4.09 -14.38
C PRO A 78 -2.13 -4.11 -15.03
N ARG A 79 -2.12 -4.25 -16.36
CA ARG A 79 -0.89 -4.05 -17.11
C ARG A 79 -0.51 -2.56 -17.04
N PRO A 80 0.79 -2.22 -16.94
CA PRO A 80 1.26 -0.83 -16.93
C PRO A 80 0.78 -0.02 -18.14
N GLU A 81 0.67 -0.70 -19.29
CA GLU A 81 0.25 -0.16 -20.57
C GLU A 81 -1.27 -0.02 -20.71
N ALA A 82 -2.05 -0.55 -19.76
CA ALA A 82 -3.50 -0.52 -19.84
C ALA A 82 -4.02 0.91 -19.66
N ASP A 83 -4.94 1.28 -20.54
CA ASP A 83 -5.63 2.56 -20.67
C ASP A 83 -6.07 3.10 -19.29
N ASP A 84 -6.07 4.44 -19.11
CA ASP A 84 -6.30 5.13 -17.82
C ASP A 84 -7.53 4.66 -17.02
N THR A 85 -8.51 4.05 -17.68
CA THR A 85 -9.73 3.53 -17.04
C THR A 85 -9.49 2.37 -16.07
N GLY A 86 -8.43 1.57 -16.26
CA GLY A 86 -8.14 0.41 -15.41
C GLY A 86 -7.70 0.80 -13.99
N TRP A 87 -6.97 1.92 -13.88
CA TRP A 87 -6.42 2.43 -12.62
C TRP A 87 -7.46 3.09 -11.73
N VAL A 88 -8.46 3.72 -12.35
CA VAL A 88 -9.47 4.54 -11.67
C VAL A 88 -10.61 3.68 -11.12
N ARG A 89 -10.90 2.52 -11.73
CA ARG A 89 -12.11 1.76 -11.38
C ARG A 89 -12.04 1.12 -9.99
N PHE A 90 -10.87 0.65 -9.56
CA PHE A 90 -10.70 -0.09 -8.31
C PHE A 90 -9.31 0.13 -7.66
N PRO A 91 -8.94 1.36 -7.30
CA PRO A 91 -7.59 1.67 -6.82
C PRO A 91 -7.22 0.93 -5.52
N GLY A 92 -8.17 0.75 -4.60
CA GLY A 92 -7.94 0.00 -3.34
C GLY A 92 -7.50 -1.45 -3.59
N HIS A 93 -8.14 -2.15 -4.54
CA HIS A 93 -7.75 -3.52 -4.88
C HIS A 93 -6.35 -3.62 -5.47
N ILE A 94 -5.97 -2.62 -6.29
CA ILE A 94 -4.64 -2.54 -6.88
C ILE A 94 -3.59 -2.34 -5.78
N ILE A 95 -3.85 -1.40 -4.86
CA ILE A 95 -2.99 -1.11 -3.71
C ILE A 95 -2.82 -2.36 -2.84
N ASP A 96 -3.91 -2.99 -2.41
CA ASP A 96 -3.88 -4.17 -1.54
C ASP A 96 -3.11 -5.33 -2.20
N THR A 97 -3.33 -5.56 -3.49
CA THR A 97 -2.64 -6.62 -4.25
C THR A 97 -1.14 -6.35 -4.36
N ALA A 98 -0.75 -5.10 -4.60
CA ALA A 98 0.65 -4.71 -4.66
C ALA A 98 1.35 -4.84 -3.30
N VAL A 99 0.71 -4.37 -2.23
CA VAL A 99 1.21 -4.54 -0.86
C VAL A 99 1.36 -6.03 -0.51
N ALA A 100 0.40 -6.86 -0.92
CA ALA A 100 0.46 -8.30 -0.71
C ALA A 100 1.65 -8.95 -1.40
N LEU A 101 1.91 -8.63 -2.67
CA LEU A 101 3.10 -9.10 -3.39
C LEU A 101 4.37 -8.71 -2.62
N TRP A 102 4.54 -7.42 -2.33
CA TRP A 102 5.70 -6.94 -1.57
C TRP A 102 5.89 -7.66 -0.22
N GLN A 103 4.82 -8.00 0.49
CA GLN A 103 4.91 -8.74 1.75
C GLN A 103 5.31 -10.22 1.58
N ILE A 104 4.90 -10.85 0.48
CA ILE A 104 5.16 -12.27 0.20
C ILE A 104 6.58 -12.48 -0.33
N ASP A 105 6.97 -11.75 -1.37
CA ASP A 105 8.19 -12.02 -2.14
C ASP A 105 9.17 -10.83 -2.24
N ARG A 106 8.82 -9.69 -1.64
CA ARG A 106 9.60 -8.44 -1.75
C ARG A 106 9.79 -7.98 -3.20
N ASP A 107 8.83 -8.23 -4.08
CA ASP A 107 8.84 -7.79 -5.47
C ASP A 107 8.87 -6.25 -5.59
N PRO A 108 10.00 -5.65 -6.00
CA PRO A 108 10.12 -4.19 -6.11
C PRO A 108 9.18 -3.59 -7.14
N ALA A 109 8.78 -4.36 -8.16
CA ALA A 109 7.84 -3.90 -9.18
C ALA A 109 6.45 -3.61 -8.60
N ALA A 110 6.11 -4.19 -7.44
CA ALA A 110 4.88 -3.88 -6.75
C ALA A 110 4.76 -2.39 -6.36
N PHE A 111 5.88 -1.67 -6.18
CA PHE A 111 5.87 -0.23 -5.89
C PHE A 111 5.20 0.61 -6.99
N TYR A 112 5.29 0.18 -8.24
CA TYR A 112 4.73 0.88 -9.38
C TYR A 112 3.23 1.19 -9.21
N TYR A 113 2.50 0.26 -8.58
CA TYR A 113 1.06 0.35 -8.44
C TYR A 113 0.59 1.43 -7.47
N PRO A 114 0.93 1.41 -6.16
CA PRO A 114 0.52 2.47 -5.24
C PRO A 114 1.11 3.83 -5.61
N SER A 115 2.32 3.87 -6.20
CA SER A 115 2.90 5.14 -6.66
C SER A 115 2.16 5.73 -7.87
N THR A 116 1.69 4.90 -8.81
CA THR A 116 0.84 5.33 -9.92
C THR A 116 -0.52 5.80 -9.43
N VAL A 117 -1.13 5.08 -8.47
CA VAL A 117 -2.39 5.52 -7.84
C VAL A 117 -2.21 6.88 -7.16
N ALA A 118 -1.14 7.07 -6.37
CA ALA A 118 -0.85 8.35 -5.72
C ALA A 118 -0.65 9.53 -6.70
N ARG A 119 -0.14 9.26 -7.91
CA ARG A 119 0.06 10.29 -8.95
C ARG A 119 -1.20 10.62 -9.75
N ARG A 120 -2.12 9.67 -9.92
CA ARG A 120 -3.26 9.81 -10.84
C ARG A 120 -4.61 9.99 -10.14
N ALA A 121 -4.75 9.55 -8.90
CA ALA A 121 -6.02 9.65 -8.19
C ALA A 121 -6.34 11.10 -7.82
N THR A 122 -7.62 11.46 -7.92
CA THR A 122 -8.15 12.76 -7.46
C THR A 122 -8.98 12.63 -6.19
N ASP A 123 -9.39 11.40 -5.83
CA ASP A 123 -10.16 11.14 -4.62
C ASP A 123 -9.22 11.19 -3.39
N PRO A 124 -9.50 12.07 -2.41
CA PRO A 124 -8.67 12.21 -1.21
C PRO A 124 -8.51 10.92 -0.41
N PHE A 125 -9.53 10.07 -0.34
CA PHE A 125 -9.45 8.80 0.39
C PHE A 125 -8.52 7.81 -0.30
N VAL A 126 -8.57 7.76 -1.63
CA VAL A 126 -7.65 6.93 -2.43
C VAL A 126 -6.21 7.43 -2.30
N LEU A 127 -5.99 8.75 -2.28
CA LEU A 127 -4.67 9.33 -2.05
C LEU A 127 -4.11 8.99 -0.65
N ILE A 128 -4.97 9.00 0.37
CA ILE A 128 -4.60 8.57 1.73
C ILE A 128 -4.21 7.09 1.74
N ASP A 129 -5.01 6.21 1.14
CA ASP A 129 -4.72 4.78 1.05
C ASP A 129 -3.39 4.53 0.32
N ALA A 130 -3.13 5.26 -0.77
CA ALA A 130 -1.89 5.18 -1.51
C ALA A 130 -0.69 5.64 -0.66
N CYS A 131 -0.81 6.76 0.07
CA CYS A 131 0.23 7.21 1.00
C CYS A 131 0.52 6.15 2.07
N VAL A 132 -0.52 5.60 2.71
CA VAL A 132 -0.36 4.56 3.73
C VAL A 132 0.32 3.32 3.16
N ALA A 133 -0.07 2.87 1.97
CA ALA A 133 0.56 1.74 1.31
C ALA A 133 2.04 1.99 0.96
N LEU A 134 2.36 3.20 0.49
CA LEU A 134 3.73 3.60 0.14
C LEU A 134 4.71 3.51 1.31
N ARG A 135 4.24 3.57 2.57
CA ARG A 135 5.06 3.32 3.78
C ARG A 135 5.76 1.95 3.78
N ARG A 136 5.19 0.98 3.06
CA ARG A 136 5.76 -0.37 2.95
C ARG A 136 6.94 -0.42 1.98
N PHE A 137 7.13 0.60 1.15
CA PHE A 137 8.13 0.65 0.08
C PHE A 137 9.19 1.72 0.42
N PRO A 138 10.30 1.34 1.07
CA PRO A 138 11.33 2.29 1.52
C PRO A 138 12.25 2.70 0.37
N PHE A 139 11.68 3.26 -0.70
CA PHE A 139 12.42 3.72 -1.87
C PHE A 139 12.52 5.24 -1.92
N SER A 140 13.58 5.78 -2.53
CA SER A 140 13.69 7.22 -2.81
C SER A 140 12.47 7.77 -3.55
N GLU A 141 11.96 7.00 -4.50
CA GLU A 141 10.83 7.31 -5.36
C GLU A 141 9.52 7.43 -4.55
N THR A 142 9.45 6.83 -3.35
CA THR A 142 8.33 7.05 -2.43
C THR A 142 8.28 8.51 -1.99
N ILE A 143 9.44 9.10 -1.64
CA ILE A 143 9.53 10.52 -1.28
C ILE A 143 9.11 11.39 -2.45
N ASP A 144 9.64 11.11 -3.64
CA ASP A 144 9.30 11.86 -4.86
C ASP A 144 7.81 11.78 -5.17
N THR A 145 7.19 10.63 -4.91
CA THR A 145 5.76 10.41 -5.14
C THR A 145 4.88 11.18 -4.15
N VAL A 146 5.21 11.21 -2.86
CA VAL A 146 4.35 11.86 -1.85
C VAL A 146 4.63 13.35 -1.68
N ARG A 147 5.79 13.84 -2.11
CA ARG A 147 6.19 15.25 -1.94
C ARG A 147 5.20 16.26 -2.56
N PRO A 148 4.66 16.07 -3.78
CA PRO A 148 3.62 16.97 -4.31
C PRO A 148 2.34 16.97 -3.46
N LEU A 149 1.99 15.82 -2.85
CA LEU A 149 0.78 15.65 -2.04
C LEU A 149 0.84 16.41 -0.71
N MET A 150 2.03 16.82 -0.25
CA MET A 150 2.18 17.70 0.92
C MET A 150 1.56 19.09 0.71
N ARG A 151 1.27 19.48 -0.55
CA ARG A 151 0.59 20.74 -0.91
C ARG A 151 -0.87 20.52 -1.35
N HIS A 152 -1.41 19.31 -1.17
CA HIS A 152 -2.77 19.00 -1.57
C HIS A 152 -3.79 19.84 -0.79
N THR A 153 -4.95 20.17 -1.38
CA THR A 153 -5.97 21.02 -0.73
C THR A 153 -6.58 20.36 0.51
N GLU A 154 -6.68 19.03 0.52
CA GLU A 154 -7.19 18.26 1.65
C GLU A 154 -6.14 18.03 2.74
N MET A 155 -6.47 18.46 3.96
CA MET A 155 -5.55 18.41 5.11
C MET A 155 -5.06 16.99 5.45
N LEU A 156 -5.93 15.98 5.29
CA LEU A 156 -5.57 14.59 5.59
C LEU A 156 -4.59 14.02 4.57
N VAL A 157 -4.71 14.41 3.29
CA VAL A 157 -3.73 14.02 2.26
C VAL A 157 -2.36 14.59 2.61
N ARG A 158 -2.29 15.88 3.00
CA ARG A 158 -1.02 16.51 3.44
C ARG A 158 -0.41 15.77 4.64
N CYS A 159 -1.22 15.48 5.66
CA CYS A 159 -0.80 14.76 6.86
C CYS A 159 -0.22 13.38 6.52
N HIS A 160 -0.94 12.57 5.74
CA HIS A 160 -0.50 11.23 5.37
C HIS A 160 0.73 11.25 4.44
N ALA A 161 0.89 12.26 3.59
CA ALA A 161 2.09 12.45 2.78
C ALA A 161 3.33 12.71 3.64
N VAL A 162 3.23 13.63 4.61
CA VAL A 162 4.33 13.91 5.57
C VAL A 162 4.64 12.70 6.43
N GLN A 163 3.63 12.05 7.00
CA GLN A 163 3.83 10.81 7.76
C GLN A 163 4.55 9.75 6.93
N THR A 164 4.20 9.60 5.66
CA THR A 164 4.81 8.60 4.79
C THR A 164 6.27 8.91 4.53
N ALA A 165 6.61 10.17 4.24
CA ALA A 165 8.00 10.59 4.05
C ALA A 165 8.87 10.35 5.29
N LEU A 166 8.36 10.69 6.48
CA LEU A 166 9.06 10.46 7.75
C LEU A 166 9.15 8.97 8.10
N PHE A 167 8.13 8.18 7.76
CA PHE A 167 8.10 6.75 8.07
C PHE A 167 9.11 5.96 7.23
N VAL A 168 9.13 6.17 5.90
CA VAL A 168 10.05 5.41 5.02
C VAL A 168 11.52 5.75 5.26
N THR A 169 11.80 6.92 5.84
CA THR A 169 13.15 7.36 6.22
C THR A 169 13.53 6.93 7.64
N GLY A 170 12.62 6.34 8.41
CA GLY A 170 12.86 5.91 9.78
C GLY A 170 12.84 7.05 10.82
N LEU A 171 12.51 8.28 10.41
CA LEU A 171 12.34 9.43 11.31
C LEU A 171 11.04 9.36 12.12
N ASN A 172 10.08 8.55 11.68
CA ASN A 172 8.94 8.11 12.49
C ASN A 172 8.82 6.57 12.42
N THR A 173 8.98 5.89 13.55
CA THR A 173 8.89 4.42 13.60
C THR A 173 7.53 3.90 14.09
N ASP A 174 6.68 4.77 14.64
CA ASP A 174 5.36 4.40 15.14
C ASP A 174 4.29 4.76 14.10
N GLU A 175 3.67 3.73 13.53
CA GLU A 175 2.61 3.86 12.51
C GLU A 175 1.33 4.51 13.09
N CYS A 176 1.14 4.44 14.41
CA CYS A 176 0.01 5.05 15.12
C CYS A 176 0.30 6.48 15.58
N ALA A 177 1.57 6.88 15.70
CA ALA A 177 1.94 8.21 16.12
C ALA A 177 1.83 9.21 14.95
N ILE A 178 1.20 10.36 15.21
CA ILE A 178 1.18 11.48 14.27
C ILE A 178 2.29 12.44 14.68
N PRO A 179 3.39 12.56 13.91
CA PRO A 179 4.51 13.43 14.25
C PRO A 179 4.09 14.90 14.10
N ASP A 180 4.69 15.79 14.90
CA ASP A 180 4.38 17.23 14.92
C ASP A 180 4.33 17.89 13.52
N PRO A 181 5.28 17.64 12.60
CA PRO A 181 5.19 18.15 11.23
C PRO A 181 3.90 17.74 10.50
N ALA A 182 3.45 16.50 10.67
CA ALA A 182 2.22 16.01 10.05
C ALA A 182 0.95 16.64 10.67
N ILE A 183 0.99 17.04 11.94
CA ILE A 183 -0.09 17.82 12.57
C ILE A 183 -0.08 19.26 12.04
N ARG A 184 1.09 19.89 12.00
CA ARG A 184 1.25 21.30 11.59
C ARG A 184 0.84 21.53 10.14
N ILE A 185 1.17 20.60 9.22
CA ILE A 185 0.83 20.75 7.80
C ILE A 185 -0.69 20.72 7.53
N MET A 186 -1.50 20.26 8.49
CA MET A 186 -2.96 20.23 8.34
C MET A 186 -3.61 21.62 8.39
N GLN A 187 -2.92 22.64 8.90
CA GLN A 187 -3.45 24.01 8.97
C GLN A 187 -3.80 24.54 7.58
N ASP A 188 -4.84 25.37 7.43
CA ASP A 188 -5.17 25.99 6.14
C ASP A 188 -4.38 27.28 5.91
N ASN A 189 -3.05 27.16 5.91
CA ASN A 189 -2.11 28.25 5.69
C ASN A 189 -0.93 27.78 4.81
N PRO A 190 -0.85 28.22 3.54
CA PRO A 190 0.22 27.83 2.62
C PRO A 190 1.64 28.15 3.13
N ALA A 191 1.83 29.23 3.89
CA ALA A 191 3.15 29.54 4.45
C ALA A 191 3.60 28.46 5.44
N VAL A 192 2.68 27.95 6.26
CA VAL A 192 2.95 26.83 7.18
C VAL A 192 3.26 25.55 6.41
N TRP A 193 2.64 25.32 5.25
CA TRP A 193 2.95 24.16 4.42
C TRP A 193 4.39 24.21 3.92
N GLU A 194 4.81 25.34 3.36
CA GLU A 194 6.17 25.48 2.83
C GLU A 194 7.23 25.36 3.94
N ASP A 195 6.98 25.94 5.11
CA ASP A 195 7.88 25.79 6.27
C ASP A 195 8.02 24.33 6.70
N VAL A 196 6.90 23.59 6.80
CA VAL A 196 6.92 22.17 7.17
C VAL A 196 7.58 21.32 6.08
N ILE A 197 7.33 21.60 4.80
CA ILE A 197 7.94 20.86 3.69
C ILE A 197 9.45 21.08 3.69
N ALA A 198 9.92 22.31 3.90
CA ALA A 198 11.35 22.61 4.01
C ALA A 198 11.99 21.91 5.21
N GLU A 199 11.31 21.87 6.37
CA GLU A 199 11.74 21.14 7.56
C GLU A 199 11.87 19.63 7.29
N VAL A 200 10.87 19.03 6.64
CA VAL A 200 10.89 17.60 6.26
C VAL A 200 12.01 17.33 5.26
N ASP A 201 12.17 18.18 4.25
CA ASP A 201 13.21 18.04 3.23
C ASP A 201 14.62 18.14 3.80
N GLU A 202 14.84 19.05 4.76
CA GLU A 202 16.10 19.15 5.49
C GLU A 202 16.36 17.87 6.29
N ALA A 203 15.35 17.38 7.03
CA ALA A 203 15.48 16.20 7.88
C ALA A 203 15.82 14.92 7.09
N ILE A 204 15.30 14.77 5.87
CA ILE A 204 15.51 13.58 5.05
C ILE A 204 16.73 13.68 4.11
N ARG A 205 17.36 14.85 3.98
CA ARG A 205 18.40 15.11 2.96
C ARG A 205 19.55 14.10 2.98
N GLU A 206 20.02 13.73 4.17
CA GLU A 206 21.18 12.85 4.34
C GLU A 206 20.79 11.35 4.39
N ILE A 207 19.50 11.04 4.35
CA ILE A 207 19.00 9.67 4.46
C ILE A 207 19.02 9.02 3.08
N ARG A 208 19.83 7.97 2.93
CA ARG A 208 19.95 7.22 1.68
C ARG A 208 18.96 6.07 1.66
N LEU A 209 17.93 6.21 0.83
CA LEU A 209 17.02 5.13 0.49
C LEU A 209 17.50 4.39 -0.77
N PRO A 210 17.24 3.08 -0.91
CA PRO A 210 17.41 2.40 -2.18
C PRO A 210 16.51 3.01 -3.27
N SER A 211 16.96 2.94 -4.52
CA SER A 211 16.17 3.31 -5.69
C SER A 211 15.59 2.06 -6.35
N VAL A 212 14.40 2.20 -6.95
CA VAL A 212 13.81 1.16 -7.80
C VAL A 212 14.50 1.22 -9.16
N SER A 213 15.41 0.28 -9.42
CA SER A 213 16.12 0.26 -10.70
C SER A 213 15.17 0.04 -11.89
N GLU A 214 15.49 0.65 -13.03
CA GLU A 214 14.72 0.45 -14.26
C GLU A 214 14.71 -1.02 -14.70
N GLU A 215 15.82 -1.74 -14.48
CA GLU A 215 15.92 -3.18 -14.73
C GLU A 215 14.90 -4.00 -13.92
N MET A 216 14.67 -3.62 -12.64
CA MET A 216 13.65 -4.25 -11.79
C MET A 216 12.24 -4.04 -12.34
N LEU A 217 11.96 -2.90 -12.97
CA LEU A 217 10.67 -2.61 -13.59
C LEU A 217 10.51 -3.32 -14.94
N GLN A 218 11.56 -3.33 -15.76
CA GLN A 218 11.57 -3.94 -17.09
C GLN A 218 11.35 -5.46 -17.04
N HIS A 219 11.88 -6.18 -16.04
CA HIS A 219 11.61 -7.62 -15.87
C HIS A 219 10.09 -7.90 -15.73
N HIS A 220 9.31 -6.92 -15.28
CA HIS A 220 7.87 -7.05 -15.07
C HIS A 220 7.05 -6.44 -16.22
N GLY A 221 7.70 -6.08 -17.34
CA GLY A 221 7.04 -5.42 -18.47
C GLY A 221 6.58 -4.00 -18.15
N ILE A 222 7.15 -3.36 -17.13
CA ILE A 222 6.91 -1.96 -16.81
C ILE A 222 7.97 -1.13 -17.55
N THR A 223 7.65 -0.65 -18.75
CA THR A 223 8.53 0.21 -19.55
C THR A 223 8.08 1.67 -19.50
N GLY A 224 9.02 2.63 -19.50
CA GLY A 224 8.72 4.07 -19.50
C GLY A 224 8.37 4.67 -18.12
N ALA A 225 8.31 3.86 -17.06
CA ALA A 225 8.08 4.36 -15.69
C ALA A 225 9.37 4.80 -14.97
N GLY A 226 10.32 5.38 -15.72
CA GLY A 226 11.61 5.80 -15.16
C GLY A 226 11.45 6.90 -14.10
N PRO A 227 12.34 6.96 -13.10
CA PRO A 227 12.36 8.04 -12.11
C PRO A 227 12.74 9.36 -12.83
N GLY A 228 11.76 10.11 -13.29
CA GLY A 228 11.98 11.39 -13.97
C GLY A 228 11.04 11.72 -15.12
N GLU A 229 10.18 10.80 -15.57
CA GLU A 229 9.10 11.20 -16.47
C GLU A 229 8.08 12.05 -15.68
N ARG A 230 8.23 13.37 -15.83
CA ARG A 230 7.17 14.34 -15.51
C ARG A 230 6.01 14.01 -16.43
N PHE A 231 5.09 13.17 -15.95
CA PHE A 231 3.76 13.14 -16.53
C PHE A 231 3.16 14.56 -16.41
N PRO A 232 2.57 15.08 -17.49
CA PRO A 232 2.23 16.50 -17.64
C PRO A 232 1.30 17.03 -16.56
#